data_AF-A0A5M5BXD1-F1
#
_entry.id   AF-A0A5M5BXD1-F1
#
_cell.length_a   1.000
_cell.length_b   1.000
_cell.length_c   1.000
_cell.angle_alpha   90.00
_cell.angle_beta   90.00
_cell.angle_gamma   90.00
#
_symmetry.space_group_name_H-M   'P 1'
#
loop_
_entity.id
_entity.type
_entity.pdbx_description
1 polymer ?
#
loop_
_entity_poly.entity_id
_entity_poly.type
_entity_poly.pdbx_seq_one_letter_code
_entity_poly.pdbx_strand_id
1 'polypeptide(L)'
;MDWIGLDLTFPITDPTWIFLLVLLIILFAPILLNKLRIPHIIGMILAGLAIGEHGFNILARDSSFQLFGKVGLYYIMFLAGLEMNMGDFKETRNKALVLGLLAFIVPIGIGFVANVSYLKYGI
;
A
#
# COMPACT_ATOMS: atom_id res chain seq x y z
N MET A 1 -32.22 -1.06 -24.40
CA MET A 1 -31.40 -2.28 -24.53
C MET A 1 -30.49 -2.25 -23.30
N ASP A 2 -31.10 -2.38 -22.12
CA ASP A 2 -30.56 -1.86 -20.86
C ASP A 2 -30.28 -3.00 -19.87
N TRP A 3 -29.80 -4.13 -20.42
CA TRP A 3 -29.51 -5.36 -19.67
C TRP A 3 -28.08 -5.35 -19.10
N ILE A 4 -27.30 -4.35 -19.48
CA ILE A 4 -25.99 -4.04 -18.94
C ILE A 4 -26.16 -2.64 -18.34
N GLY A 5 -26.32 -2.53 -17.02
CA GLY A 5 -26.43 -1.25 -16.30
C GLY A 5 -25.13 -0.45 -16.36
N LEU A 6 -24.72 -0.06 -17.56
CA LEU A 6 -23.55 0.77 -17.85
C LEU A 6 -23.93 2.25 -17.69
N ASP A 7 -24.36 2.63 -16.49
CA ASP A 7 -24.26 4.02 -16.09
C ASP A 7 -22.79 4.27 -15.75
N LEU A 8 -21.99 4.57 -16.78
CA LEU A 8 -20.57 4.98 -16.67
C LEU A 8 -20.48 6.40 -16.08
N THR A 9 -21.14 6.62 -14.94
CA THR A 9 -20.96 7.84 -14.14
C THR A 9 -19.69 7.64 -13.34
N PHE A 10 -18.61 8.31 -13.77
CA PHE A 10 -17.42 8.45 -12.93
C PHE A 10 -17.74 9.44 -11.79
N PRO A 11 -17.32 9.17 -10.56
CA PRO A 11 -16.56 8.00 -10.08
C PRO A 11 -17.41 6.74 -9.89
N ILE A 12 -16.82 5.56 -10.11
CA ILE A 12 -17.48 4.26 -9.92
C ILE A 12 -17.76 4.06 -8.42
N THR A 13 -19.04 3.94 -8.05
CA THR A 13 -19.49 3.78 -6.65
C THR A 13 -19.85 2.34 -6.27
N ASP A 14 -20.10 1.47 -7.25
CA ASP A 14 -20.46 0.08 -6.98
C ASP A 14 -19.24 -0.74 -6.49
N PRO A 15 -19.30 -1.37 -5.30
CA PRO A 15 -18.19 -2.15 -4.74
C PRO A 15 -17.68 -3.29 -5.64
N THR A 16 -18.55 -3.88 -6.46
CA THR A 16 -18.21 -4.99 -7.34
C THR A 16 -17.27 -4.53 -8.46
N TRP A 17 -17.59 -3.39 -9.07
CA TRP A 17 -16.79 -2.79 -10.13
C TRP A 17 -15.46 -2.25 -9.61
N ILE A 18 -15.46 -1.67 -8.40
CA ILE A 18 -14.23 -1.27 -7.71
C ILE A 18 -13.31 -2.48 -7.52
N PHE A 19 -13.84 -3.60 -7.01
CA PHE A 19 -13.04 -4.81 -6.80
C PHE A 19 -12.46 -5.37 -8.10
N LEU A 20 -13.27 -5.44 -9.16
CA LEU A 20 -12.83 -5.86 -10.48
C LEU A 20 -11.70 -4.97 -11.00
N LEU A 21 -11.86 -3.65 -10.93
CA LEU A 21 -10.85 -2.69 -11.38
C LEU A 21 -9.54 -2.87 -10.60
N VAL A 22 -9.61 -2.99 -9.28
CA VAL A 22 -8.44 -3.20 -8.41
C VAL A 22 -7.74 -4.52 -8.74
N LEU A 23 -8.49 -5.61 -8.97
CA LEU A 23 -7.93 -6.89 -9.37
C LEU A 23 -7.22 -6.79 -10.73
N LEU A 24 -7.81 -6.09 -11.70
CA LEU A 24 -7.19 -5.82 -12.99
C LEU A 24 -5.91 -5.00 -12.83
N ILE A 25 -5.90 -3.97 -11.98
CA ILE A 25 -4.70 -3.18 -11.70
C ILE A 25 -3.60 -4.06 -11.10
N ILE A 26 -3.92 -4.86 -10.08
CA ILE A 26 -2.95 -5.74 -9.42
C ILE A 26 -2.40 -6.78 -10.40
N LEU A 27 -3.20 -7.24 -11.35
CA LEU A 27 -2.76 -8.18 -12.39
C LEU A 27 -1.89 -7.49 -13.46
N PHE A 28 -2.39 -6.40 -14.06
CA PHE A 28 -1.78 -5.80 -15.25
C PHE A 28 -0.65 -4.81 -14.95
N ALA A 29 -0.75 -4.04 -13.87
CA ALA A 29 0.29 -3.06 -13.51
C ALA A 29 1.68 -3.70 -13.39
N PRO A 30 1.88 -4.79 -12.61
CA PRO A 30 3.19 -5.43 -12.53
C PRO A 30 3.66 -6.02 -13.86
N ILE A 31 2.76 -6.60 -14.67
CA ILE A 31 3.12 -7.15 -15.98
C ILE A 31 3.67 -6.06 -16.90
N LEU A 32 3.00 -4.90 -16.93
CA LEU A 32 3.41 -3.76 -17.75
C LEU A 32 4.73 -3.16 -17.26
N LEU A 33 4.88 -3.02 -15.95
CA LEU A 33 6.04 -2.36 -15.31
C LEU A 33 7.27 -3.27 -15.22
N ASN A 34 7.10 -4.58 -15.25
CA ASN A 34 8.20 -5.54 -15.33
C ASN A 34 9.02 -5.33 -16.62
N LYS A 35 8.37 -4.95 -17.73
CA LYS A 35 9.07 -4.60 -18.98
C LYS A 35 9.99 -3.38 -18.82
N LEU A 36 9.68 -2.48 -17.89
CA LEU A 36 10.46 -1.30 -17.57
C LEU A 36 11.48 -1.53 -16.44
N ARG A 37 11.60 -2.76 -15.91
CA ARG A 37 12.44 -3.13 -14.75
C ARG A 37 12.12 -2.33 -13.48
N ILE A 38 10.87 -1.89 -13.34
CA ILE A 38 10.41 -1.16 -12.15
C ILE A 38 9.90 -2.18 -11.11
N PRO A 39 10.26 -2.03 -9.82
CA PRO A 39 9.71 -2.86 -8.75
C PRO A 39 8.17 -2.87 -8.73
N HIS A 40 7.61 -4.06 -8.56
CA HIS A 40 6.17 -4.32 -8.62
C HIS A 40 5.37 -3.42 -7.68
N ILE A 41 5.87 -3.21 -6.45
CA ILE A 41 5.24 -2.35 -5.44
C ILE A 41 5.13 -0.91 -5.92
N ILE A 42 6.21 -0.36 -6.49
CA ILE A 42 6.21 1.00 -7.04
C ILE A 42 5.17 1.11 -8.14
N GLY A 43 5.11 0.11 -9.01
CA GLY A 43 4.13 0.03 -10.08
C GLY A 43 2.67 0.04 -9.61
N MET A 44 2.36 -0.73 -8.56
CA MET A 44 1.03 -0.75 -7.96
C MET A 44 0.68 0.59 -7.30
N ILE A 45 1.63 1.25 -6.63
CA ILE A 45 1.43 2.59 -6.04
C ILE A 45 1.10 3.62 -7.14
N LEU A 46 1.87 3.62 -8.23
CA LEU A 46 1.66 4.54 -9.35
C LEU A 46 0.32 4.31 -10.05
N ALA A 47 -0.08 3.05 -10.24
CA ALA A 47 -1.39 2.73 -10.81
C ALA A 47 -2.54 3.20 -9.90
N GLY A 48 -2.41 3.02 -8.58
CA GLY A 48 -3.36 3.55 -7.60
C GLY A 48 -3.43 5.08 -7.61
N LEU A 49 -2.29 5.76 -7.70
CA LEU A 49 -2.22 7.23 -7.82
C LEU A 49 -2.90 7.72 -9.10
N ALA A 50 -2.64 7.05 -10.23
CA ALA A 50 -3.21 7.42 -11.52
C ALA A 50 -4.73 7.20 -11.58
N ILE A 51 -5.26 6.18 -10.92
CA ILE A 51 -6.68 5.80 -11.03
C ILE A 51 -7.53 6.42 -9.91
N GLY A 52 -6.92 6.75 -8.77
CA GLY A 52 -7.58 7.40 -7.65
C GLY A 52 -7.98 8.86 -7.91
N GLU A 53 -8.54 9.49 -6.87
CA GLU A 53 -9.09 10.86 -6.91
C GLU A 53 -8.11 11.92 -7.42
N HIS A 54 -6.81 11.75 -7.16
CA HIS A 54 -5.77 12.70 -7.56
C HIS A 54 -5.21 12.46 -8.97
N GLY A 55 -5.59 11.36 -9.63
CA GLY A 55 -5.21 11.05 -11.01
C GLY A 55 -6.35 11.33 -11.97
N PHE A 56 -6.91 10.27 -12.55
CA PHE A 56 -8.06 10.33 -13.46
C PHE A 56 -9.42 10.35 -12.73
N ASN A 57 -9.43 10.32 -11.39
CA ASN A 57 -10.64 10.35 -10.57
C ASN A 57 -11.66 9.25 -10.93
N ILE A 58 -11.16 8.06 -11.30
CA ILE A 58 -11.98 6.91 -11.68
C ILE A 58 -12.53 6.22 -10.43
N LEU A 59 -11.72 6.19 -9.36
CA LEU A 59 -12.06 5.64 -8.06
C LEU A 59 -12.13 6.74 -7.01
N ALA A 60 -13.31 6.89 -6.40
CA ALA A 60 -13.46 7.66 -5.17
C ALA A 60 -12.84 6.90 -3.98
N ARG A 61 -12.31 7.63 -3.01
CA ARG A 61 -11.71 7.09 -1.79
C ARG A 61 -12.80 6.68 -0.81
N ASP A 62 -13.58 5.67 -1.18
CA ASP A 62 -14.68 5.18 -0.37
C ASP A 62 -14.19 4.38 0.85
N SER A 63 -14.99 4.40 1.91
CA SER A 63 -14.84 3.65 3.16
C SER A 63 -14.51 2.17 2.95
N SER A 64 -15.12 1.53 1.95
CA SER A 64 -14.86 0.14 1.56
C SER A 64 -13.41 -0.10 1.16
N PHE A 65 -12.82 0.79 0.34
CA PHE A 65 -11.44 0.66 -0.11
C PHE A 65 -10.44 0.77 1.06
N GLN A 66 -10.72 1.68 2.01
CA GLN A 66 -9.92 1.81 3.23
C GLN A 66 -10.03 0.56 4.12
N LEU A 67 -11.22 -0.03 4.23
CA LEU A 67 -11.43 -1.26 4.99
C LEU A 67 -10.62 -2.42 4.40
N PHE A 68 -10.75 -2.68 3.09
CA PHE A 68 -10.00 -3.75 2.42
C PHE A 68 -8.49 -3.54 2.51
N GLY A 69 -8.00 -2.31 2.38
CA GLY A 69 -6.58 -2.00 2.57
C GLY A 69 -6.06 -2.33 3.97
N LYS A 70 -6.84 -2.02 5.01
CA LYS A 70 -6.50 -2.39 6.40
C LYS A 70 -6.51 -3.90 6.61
N VAL A 71 -7.52 -4.59 6.09
CA VAL A 71 -7.62 -6.05 6.16
C VAL A 71 -6.42 -6.71 5.47
N GLY A 72 -6.05 -6.25 4.27
CA GLY A 72 -4.87 -6.73 3.54
C GLY A 72 -3.56 -6.49 4.30
N LEU A 73 -3.38 -5.32 4.91
CA LEU A 73 -2.23 -5.02 5.75
C LEU A 73 -2.13 -5.98 6.95
N TYR A 74 -3.24 -6.16 7.68
CA TYR A 74 -3.28 -7.10 8.81
C TYR A 74 -3.02 -8.53 8.38
N TYR A 75 -3.54 -8.94 7.22
CA TYR A 75 -3.28 -10.27 6.65
C TYR A 75 -1.79 -10.49 6.40
N ILE A 76 -1.09 -9.53 5.80
CA ILE A 76 0.37 -9.65 5.56
C ILE A 76 1.16 -9.65 6.88
N MET A 77 0.80 -8.80 7.85
CA MET A 77 1.43 -8.79 9.17
C MET A 77 1.22 -10.12 9.92
N PHE A 78 0.03 -10.71 9.78
CA PHE A 78 -0.29 -12.01 10.35
C PHE A 78 0.51 -13.12 9.67
N LEU A 79 0.58 -13.14 8.34
CA LEU A 79 1.37 -14.10 7.59
C LEU A 79 2.86 -14.04 7.97
N ALA A 80 3.42 -12.84 8.07
CA ALA A 80 4.79 -12.64 8.52
C ALA A 80 5.01 -13.18 9.96
N GLY A 81 4.02 -13.02 10.84
CA GLY A 81 4.05 -13.60 12.18
C GLY A 81 3.97 -15.13 12.21
N LEU A 82 3.24 -15.74 11.27
CA LEU A 82 3.16 -17.21 11.12
C LEU A 82 4.42 -17.82 10.51
N GLU A 83 5.09 -17.11 9.61
CA GLU A 83 6.33 -17.55 8.97
C GLU A 83 7.55 -17.41 9.91
N MET A 84 7.43 -16.58 10.95
CA MET A 84 8.50 -16.31 11.91
C MET A 84 8.75 -17.50 12.86
N ASN A 85 9.97 -18.05 12.82
CA ASN A 85 10.41 -19.08 13.76
C ASN A 85 10.74 -18.48 15.14
N MET A 86 9.89 -18.78 16.13
CA MET A 86 10.08 -18.30 17.51
C MET A 86 11.26 -18.95 18.24
N GLY A 87 11.72 -20.13 17.81
CA GLY A 87 12.93 -20.77 18.34
C GLY A 87 14.17 -19.92 18.05
N ASP A 88 14.40 -19.63 16.77
CA ASP A 88 15.54 -18.84 16.29
C ASP A 88 15.48 -17.38 16.79
N PHE A 89 14.26 -16.83 16.89
CA PHE A 89 14.06 -15.50 17.44
C PHE A 89 14.43 -15.42 18.92
N LYS A 90 14.17 -16.46 19.72
CA LYS A 90 14.55 -16.48 21.14
C LYS A 90 16.07 -16.47 21.32
N GLU A 91 16.79 -17.22 20.50
CA GLU A 91 18.26 -17.29 20.55
C GLU A 91 18.90 -15.93 20.19
N THR A 92 18.33 -15.23 19.21
CA THR A 92 18.82 -13.92 18.73
C THR A 92 18.03 -12.72 19.26
N ARG A 93 17.18 -12.91 20.27
CA ARG A 93 16.17 -11.91 20.73
C ARG A 93 16.77 -10.53 20.96
N ASN A 94 17.90 -10.46 21.65
CA ASN A 94 18.54 -9.19 21.96
C ASN A 94 19.03 -8.47 20.70
N LYS A 95 19.63 -9.21 19.75
CA LYS A 95 20.07 -8.64 18.47
C LYS A 95 18.88 -8.20 17.63
N ALA A 96 17.83 -9.00 17.56
CA ALA A 96 16.63 -8.68 16.80
C ALA A 96 15.90 -7.46 17.37
N LEU A 97 15.79 -7.34 18.71
CA LEU A 97 15.22 -6.16 19.36
C LEU A 97 16.06 -4.90 19.11
N VAL A 98 17.38 -4.96 19.28
CA VAL A 98 18.25 -3.81 19.06
C VAL A 98 18.23 -3.38 17.60
N LEU A 99 18.36 -4.32 16.65
CA LEU A 99 18.29 -4.01 15.23
C LEU A 99 16.93 -3.45 14.82
N GLY A 100 15.83 -4.05 15.31
CA GLY A 100 14.48 -3.56 15.07
C GLY A 100 14.31 -2.12 15.58
N LEU A 101 14.63 -1.88 16.86
CA LEU A 101 14.53 -0.54 17.46
C LEU A 101 15.40 0.48 16.71
N LEU A 102 16.65 0.13 16.38
CA LEU A 102 17.52 1.04 15.62
C LEU A 102 16.98 1.31 14.21
N ALA A 103 16.44 0.31 13.52
CA ALA A 103 15.85 0.45 12.19
C ALA A 103 14.61 1.36 12.17
N PHE A 104 13.92 1.54 13.30
CA PHE A 104 12.84 2.52 13.44
C PHE A 104 13.35 3.88 13.94
N ILE A 105 14.07 3.90 15.05
CA ILE A 105 14.48 5.13 15.74
C ILE A 105 15.44 5.96 14.89
N VAL A 106 16.40 5.33 14.20
CA VAL A 106 17.40 6.06 13.42
C VAL A 106 16.76 6.78 12.23
N PRO A 107 15.98 6.12 11.33
CA PRO A 107 15.32 6.84 10.24
C PRO A 107 14.30 7.87 10.72
N ILE A 108 13.54 7.58 11.79
CA ILE A 108 12.60 8.55 12.38
C ILE A 108 13.35 9.77 12.91
N GLY A 109 14.43 9.58 13.65
CA GLY A 109 15.24 10.66 14.20
C GLY A 109 15.88 11.52 13.11
N ILE A 110 16.46 10.90 12.08
CA ILE A 110 17.01 11.62 10.92
C ILE A 110 15.91 12.41 10.20
N GLY A 111 14.76 11.79 9.94
CA GLY A 111 13.62 12.44 9.30
C GLY A 111 13.09 13.63 10.09
N PHE A 112 12.99 13.49 11.42
CA PHE A 112 12.56 14.56 12.31
C PHE A 112 13.56 15.72 12.35
N VAL A 113 14.86 15.44 12.51
CA VAL A 113 15.90 16.46 12.49
C VAL A 113 15.95 17.18 11.14
N ALA A 114 15.80 16.43 10.03
CA ALA A 114 15.77 17.00 8.70
C ALA A 114 14.56 17.93 8.51
N ASN A 115 13.38 17.52 9.01
CA ASN A 115 12.16 18.31 8.96
C ASN A 115 12.32 19.66 9.70
N VAL A 116 12.81 19.63 10.93
CA VAL A 116 12.99 20.84 11.75
C VAL A 116 14.10 21.75 11.19
N SER A 117 15.23 21.18 10.77
CA SER A 117 16.42 21.96 10.38
C SER A 117 16.36 22.52 8.96
N TYR A 118 15.99 21.68 7.98
CA TYR A 118 16.05 22.05 6.56
C TYR A 118 14.70 22.53 6.03
N LEU A 119 13.60 21.85 6.39
CA LEU A 119 12.28 22.19 5.87
C LEU A 119 11.57 23.30 6.69
N LYS A 120 12.04 23.58 7.92
CA LYS A 120 11.45 24.57 8.85
C LYS A 120 9.94 24.39 9.08
N TYR A 121 9.42 23.18 8.88
CA TYR A 121 8.09 22.86 9.39
C TYR A 121 8.16 22.90 10.91
N GLY A 122 7.15 23.49 11.55
CA GLY A 122 7.05 23.55 13.01
C GLY A 122 6.99 22.16 13.62
N ILE A 123 7.26 22.09 14.92
CA ILE A 123 7.06 20.87 15.73
C ILE A 123 5.57 20.53 15.80
#